data_AF-A0A316L371-F1
#
_entry.id   AF-A0A316L371-F1
#
_cell.length_a   1.000
_cell.length_b   1.000
_cell.length_c   1.000
_cell.angle_alpha   90.00
_cell.angle_beta   90.00
_cell.angle_gamma   90.00
#
_symmetry.space_group_name_H-M   'P 1'
#
loop_
_entity.id
_entity.type
_entity.pdbx_description
1 polymer ?
#
loop_
_entity_poly.entity_id
_entity_poly.type
_entity_poly.pdbx_seq_one_letter_code
_entity_poly.pdbx_strand_id
1 'polypeptide(L)'
;MKKIFNNYIVGDGTRLESIDFFKGLLIILVIVGHVLQGSLDENVGRYLIYSFHMPLFIGLGGYLINVDKLAGFSIASLFKKYFFRIILPWTIAVIGYTIVNYENIIPPSKAILGAFVFPFYHLWFIPAFLSWVLLSLIFLKLKTSIWIQLIIGIFISSIFLILKYFPKFYNDSETVNHIFGFILHTFRPYYYVFFVLGIWLRRAFWNYSFSGITLFSILCFGGVIYLFFKNSVSIEIVIFFLFNFSLLLTVVKVIRLNLMAQVTIIHWIGVNSLAIYLWHVLPITAYKNWVGIDNLQHFYIVVFMLEILFIIIIRQLTKIRFINNYVFGMIGTKN
;
A
#
# COMPACT_ATOMS: atom_id res chain seq x y z
N MET A 1 -9.66 -32.29 -14.51
CA MET A 1 -8.29 -31.76 -14.64
C MET A 1 -8.33 -30.30 -15.17
N LYS A 2 -9.15 -29.39 -14.64
CA LYS A 2 -8.99 -28.62 -13.38
C LYS A 2 -7.58 -28.01 -13.18
N LYS A 3 -6.95 -27.48 -14.24
CA LYS A 3 -5.76 -26.59 -14.16
C LYS A 3 -6.23 -25.25 -13.57
N ILE A 4 -6.11 -25.05 -12.26
CA ILE A 4 -4.98 -24.41 -11.57
C ILE A 4 -4.67 -23.03 -12.19
N PHE A 5 -5.06 -21.97 -11.46
CA PHE A 5 -4.95 -20.53 -11.77
C PHE A 5 -6.09 -19.86 -12.57
N ASN A 6 -7.28 -19.74 -11.98
CA ASN A 6 -8.16 -18.60 -12.29
C ASN A 6 -7.97 -17.48 -11.27
N ASN A 7 -7.46 -16.37 -11.83
CA ASN A 7 -7.43 -15.00 -11.34
C ASN A 7 -8.87 -14.47 -11.22
N TYR A 8 -9.05 -13.46 -10.36
CA TYR A 8 -10.22 -12.56 -10.20
C TYR A 8 -11.46 -12.82 -11.08
N ILE A 9 -12.56 -13.31 -10.48
CA ILE A 9 -13.85 -13.54 -11.16
C ILE A 9 -14.99 -12.97 -10.30
N VAL A 10 -15.81 -12.09 -10.88
CA VAL A 10 -17.25 -12.00 -10.62
C VAL A 10 -17.90 -12.87 -11.69
N GLY A 11 -18.62 -13.93 -11.33
CA GLY A 11 -19.51 -14.70 -12.21
C GLY A 11 -18.90 -15.49 -13.39
N ASP A 12 -18.03 -14.92 -14.23
CA ASP A 12 -17.86 -15.36 -15.62
C ASP A 12 -16.41 -15.55 -16.15
N GLY A 13 -15.36 -15.22 -15.38
CA GLY A 13 -13.98 -15.37 -15.86
C GLY A 13 -13.30 -14.10 -16.36
N THR A 14 -13.96 -12.95 -16.35
CA THR A 14 -13.39 -11.68 -16.84
C THR A 14 -12.64 -10.89 -15.76
N ARG A 15 -11.46 -10.39 -16.12
CA ARG A 15 -10.62 -9.52 -15.29
C ARG A 15 -11.29 -8.15 -15.14
N LEU A 16 -11.48 -7.67 -13.92
CA LEU A 16 -12.07 -6.35 -13.65
C LEU A 16 -11.06 -5.23 -13.96
N GLU A 17 -11.13 -4.69 -15.17
CA GLU A 17 -10.25 -3.61 -15.64
C GLU A 17 -10.26 -2.38 -14.72
N SER A 18 -11.44 -2.04 -14.18
CA SER A 18 -11.60 -0.95 -13.22
C SER A 18 -10.69 -1.09 -11.98
N ILE A 19 -10.37 -2.32 -11.54
CA ILE A 19 -9.43 -2.53 -10.42
C ILE A 19 -8.02 -2.13 -10.83
N ASP A 20 -7.58 -2.55 -12.01
CA ASP A 20 -6.24 -2.19 -12.50
C ASP A 20 -6.13 -0.69 -12.74
N PHE A 21 -7.21 -0.03 -13.19
CA PHE A 21 -7.28 1.42 -13.25
C PHE A 21 -7.00 2.08 -11.88
N PHE A 22 -7.75 1.71 -10.84
CA PHE A 22 -7.56 2.28 -9.51
C PHE A 22 -6.18 1.97 -8.93
N LYS A 23 -5.66 0.75 -9.12
CA LYS A 23 -4.29 0.42 -8.71
C LYS A 23 -3.27 1.30 -9.43
N GLY A 24 -3.43 1.53 -10.73
CA GLY A 24 -2.55 2.40 -11.52
C GLY A 24 -2.59 3.84 -11.02
N LEU A 25 -3.79 4.39 -10.81
CA LEU A 25 -4.00 5.73 -10.27
C LEU A 25 -3.35 5.89 -8.89
N LEU A 26 -3.55 4.92 -7.99
CA LEU A 26 -2.96 4.95 -6.66
C LEU A 26 -1.43 4.90 -6.68
N ILE A 27 -0.83 4.14 -7.61
CA ILE A 27 0.62 4.11 -7.79
C ILE A 27 1.15 5.46 -8.30
N ILE A 28 0.44 6.10 -9.25
CA ILE A 28 0.80 7.45 -9.70
C ILE A 28 0.77 8.43 -8.50
N LEU A 29 -0.27 8.35 -7.66
CA LEU A 29 -0.35 9.17 -6.45
C LEU A 29 0.79 8.88 -5.46
N VAL A 30 1.22 7.62 -5.30
CA VAL A 30 2.40 7.27 -4.48
C VAL A 30 3.65 7.96 -5.01
N ILE A 31 3.90 7.89 -6.32
CA ILE A 31 5.06 8.55 -6.94
C ILE A 31 4.99 10.06 -6.68
N VAL A 32 3.87 10.71 -7.00
CA VAL A 32 3.68 12.15 -6.78
C VAL A 32 3.89 12.51 -5.30
N GLY A 33 3.35 11.72 -4.38
CA GLY A 33 3.51 11.94 -2.94
C GLY A 33 4.96 11.85 -2.44
N HIS A 34 5.82 11.09 -3.12
CA HIS A 34 7.26 10.99 -2.82
C HIS A 34 8.11 12.03 -3.55
N VAL A 35 7.65 12.51 -4.71
CA VAL A 35 8.27 13.63 -5.42
C VAL A 35 8.04 14.94 -4.66
N LEU A 36 6.86 15.17 -4.10
CA LEU A 36 6.57 16.37 -3.31
C LEU A 36 7.44 16.44 -2.04
N GLN A 37 8.20 17.54 -1.89
CA GLN A 37 9.06 17.79 -0.74
C GLN A 37 8.32 18.52 0.40
N GLY A 38 8.92 18.57 1.58
CA GLY A 38 8.33 19.11 2.82
C GLY A 38 7.62 18.04 3.64
N SER A 39 7.40 18.32 4.93
CA SER A 39 6.64 17.45 5.82
C SER A 39 5.14 17.41 5.44
N LEU A 40 4.35 16.56 6.11
CA LEU A 40 2.91 16.45 5.85
C LEU A 40 2.14 17.73 6.23
N ASP A 41 2.61 18.48 7.23
CA ASP A 41 2.04 19.74 7.68
C ASP A 41 2.49 20.96 6.85
N GLU A 42 3.55 20.83 6.07
CA GLU A 42 4.06 21.91 5.20
C GLU A 42 3.50 21.83 3.77
N ASN A 43 3.18 20.63 3.28
CA ASN A 43 2.80 20.42 1.89
C ASN A 43 1.36 19.88 1.77
N VAL A 44 0.42 20.75 1.39
CA VAL A 44 -1.00 20.41 1.18
C VAL A 44 -1.15 19.23 0.23
N GLY A 45 -0.45 19.23 -0.90
CA GLY A 45 -0.57 18.15 -1.90
C GLY A 45 -0.16 16.80 -1.31
N ARG A 46 0.95 16.79 -0.56
CA ARG A 46 1.42 15.59 0.14
C ARG A 46 0.43 15.16 1.22
N TYR A 47 -0.07 16.08 2.05
CA TYR A 47 -1.07 15.80 3.07
C TYR A 47 -2.32 15.13 2.48
N LEU A 48 -2.89 15.73 1.43
CA LEU A 48 -4.10 15.22 0.78
C LEU A 48 -3.88 13.84 0.17
N ILE A 49 -2.76 13.61 -0.52
CA ILE A 49 -2.44 12.29 -1.07
C ILE A 49 -2.34 11.25 0.05
N TYR A 50 -1.56 11.52 1.10
CA TYR A 50 -1.32 10.59 2.22
C TYR A 50 -2.56 10.32 3.08
N SER A 51 -3.56 11.20 3.04
CA SER A 51 -4.82 11.01 3.77
C SER A 51 -5.64 9.81 3.29
N PHE A 52 -5.48 9.37 2.02
CA PHE A 52 -6.31 8.29 1.47
C PHE A 52 -5.64 7.22 0.60
N HIS A 53 -4.50 7.52 -0.05
CA HIS A 53 -3.99 6.57 -1.04
C HIS A 53 -3.60 5.21 -0.42
N MET A 54 -2.96 5.20 0.77
CA MET A 54 -2.61 3.95 1.47
C MET A 54 -3.85 3.19 1.96
N PRO A 55 -4.79 3.78 2.71
CA PRO A 55 -6.03 3.10 3.07
C PRO A 55 -6.76 2.47 1.89
N LEU A 56 -6.87 3.20 0.77
CA LEU A 56 -7.49 2.66 -0.43
C LEU A 56 -6.69 1.51 -1.04
N PHE A 57 -5.37 1.65 -1.18
CA PHE A 57 -4.52 0.61 -1.74
C PHE A 57 -4.59 -0.68 -0.90
N ILE A 58 -4.62 -0.54 0.43
CA ILE A 58 -4.75 -1.62 1.40
C ILE A 58 -6.14 -2.26 1.31
N GLY A 59 -7.20 -1.45 1.23
CA GLY A 59 -8.57 -1.94 1.05
C GLY A 59 -8.76 -2.71 -0.25
N LEU A 60 -8.21 -2.23 -1.37
CA LEU A 60 -8.19 -2.97 -2.62
C LEU A 60 -7.36 -4.26 -2.50
N GLY A 61 -6.24 -4.23 -1.78
CA GLY A 61 -5.45 -5.42 -1.45
C GLY A 61 -6.29 -6.50 -0.75
N GLY A 62 -7.07 -6.11 0.26
CA GLY A 62 -8.01 -6.99 0.95
C GLY A 62 -9.14 -7.50 0.05
N TYR A 63 -9.72 -6.64 -0.78
CA TYR A 63 -10.75 -7.01 -1.77
C TYR A 63 -10.28 -8.10 -2.74
N LEU A 64 -8.99 -8.08 -3.09
CA LEU A 64 -8.38 -9.05 -3.99
C LEU A 64 -8.10 -10.42 -3.33
N ILE A 65 -8.16 -10.53 -2.01
CA ILE A 65 -7.97 -11.80 -1.30
C ILE A 65 -9.15 -12.74 -1.52
N ASN A 66 -8.86 -13.92 -2.08
CA ASN A 66 -9.82 -15.01 -2.12
C ASN A 66 -9.76 -15.77 -0.78
N VAL A 67 -10.76 -15.52 0.05
CA VAL A 67 -10.82 -16.02 1.43
C VAL A 67 -10.96 -17.54 1.50
N ASP A 68 -11.69 -18.15 0.57
CA ASP A 68 -11.92 -19.60 0.57
C ASP A 68 -10.64 -20.35 0.20
N LYS A 69 -9.89 -19.82 -0.77
CA LYS A 69 -8.52 -20.29 -1.06
C LYS A 69 -7.57 -20.02 0.11
N LEU A 70 -7.69 -18.87 0.78
CA LEU A 70 -6.84 -18.50 1.90
C LEU A 70 -7.02 -19.46 3.07
N ALA A 71 -8.27 -19.79 3.43
CA ALA A 71 -8.60 -20.70 4.52
C ALA A 71 -7.99 -22.11 4.34
N GLY A 72 -7.81 -22.54 3.09
CA GLY A 72 -7.17 -23.82 2.75
C GLY A 72 -5.65 -23.84 2.91
N PHE A 73 -4.98 -22.70 3.05
CA PHE A 73 -3.52 -22.66 3.20
C PHE A 73 -3.07 -23.01 4.63
N SER A 74 -1.93 -23.67 4.74
CA SER A 74 -1.05 -23.63 5.92
C SER A 74 -0.15 -22.40 5.87
N ILE A 75 0.42 -21.99 7.00
CA ILE A 75 1.37 -20.87 7.06
C ILE A 75 2.54 -21.08 6.08
N ALA A 76 3.16 -22.27 6.07
CA ALA A 76 4.24 -22.60 5.14
C ALA A 76 3.81 -22.49 3.66
N SER A 77 2.61 -22.95 3.32
CA SER A 77 2.10 -22.82 1.95
C SER A 77 1.80 -21.38 1.54
N LEU A 78 1.40 -20.53 2.49
CA LEU A 78 1.21 -19.10 2.29
C LEU A 78 2.54 -18.42 1.95
N PHE A 79 3.59 -18.69 2.73
CA PHE A 79 4.94 -18.19 2.47
C PHE A 79 5.43 -18.63 1.10
N LYS A 80 5.31 -19.93 0.75
CA LYS A 80 5.71 -20.44 -0.56
C LYS A 80 4.97 -19.75 -1.72
N LYS A 81 3.67 -19.46 -1.55
CA LYS A 81 2.87 -18.74 -2.54
C LYS A 81 3.36 -17.31 -2.79
N TYR A 82 3.71 -16.59 -1.73
CA TYR A 82 4.15 -15.20 -1.82
C TYR A 82 5.66 -15.04 -2.03
N PHE A 83 6.45 -16.10 -1.85
CA PHE A 83 7.90 -16.04 -1.87
C PHE A 83 8.43 -15.39 -3.15
N PHE A 84 8.21 -16.02 -4.29
CA PHE A 84 8.72 -15.49 -5.56
C PHE A 84 7.91 -14.32 -6.14
N ARG A 85 6.68 -14.11 -5.65
CA ARG A 85 5.78 -13.05 -6.16
C ARG A 85 5.94 -11.72 -5.45
N ILE A 86 6.37 -11.75 -4.18
CA ILE A 86 6.37 -10.59 -3.30
C ILE A 86 7.66 -10.56 -2.48
N ILE A 87 7.96 -11.62 -1.73
CA ILE A 87 9.05 -11.60 -0.73
C ILE A 87 10.41 -11.43 -1.42
N LEU A 88 10.72 -12.26 -2.40
CA LEU A 88 12.00 -12.22 -3.11
C LEU A 88 12.22 -10.88 -3.86
N PRO A 89 11.27 -10.36 -4.66
CA PRO A 89 11.35 -9.02 -5.24
C PRO A 89 11.62 -7.93 -4.18
N TRP A 90 10.92 -7.99 -3.05
CA TRP A 90 11.10 -7.04 -1.96
C TRP A 90 12.47 -7.18 -1.29
N THR A 91 12.96 -8.39 -1.07
CA THR A 91 14.31 -8.65 -0.54
C THR A 91 15.38 -8.06 -1.45
N ILE A 92 15.25 -8.23 -2.77
CA ILE A 92 16.17 -7.64 -3.75
C ILE A 92 16.10 -6.10 -3.68
N ALA A 93 14.90 -5.53 -3.57
CA ALA A 93 14.74 -4.08 -3.42
C ALA A 93 15.41 -3.56 -2.14
N VAL A 94 15.15 -4.18 -0.98
CA VAL A 94 15.78 -3.81 0.31
C VAL A 94 17.29 -3.78 0.18
N ILE A 95 17.90 -4.85 -0.33
CA ILE A 95 19.35 -4.92 -0.55
C ILE A 95 19.81 -3.82 -1.51
N GLY A 96 19.09 -3.60 -2.62
CA GLY A 96 19.41 -2.56 -3.59
C GLY A 96 19.43 -1.16 -2.98
N TYR A 97 18.41 -0.78 -2.21
CA TYR A 97 18.39 0.52 -1.52
C TYR A 97 19.44 0.62 -0.43
N THR A 98 19.73 -0.46 0.30
CA THR A 98 20.82 -0.46 1.28
C THR A 98 22.15 -0.19 0.59
N ILE A 99 22.45 -0.81 -0.55
CA ILE A 99 23.69 -0.58 -1.30
C ILE A 99 23.78 0.86 -1.82
N VAL A 100 22.70 1.37 -2.43
CA VAL A 100 22.67 2.73 -3.01
C VAL A 100 22.82 3.83 -1.96
N ASN A 101 22.30 3.60 -0.74
CA ASN A 101 22.34 4.55 0.36
C ASN A 101 23.34 4.13 1.46
N TYR A 102 24.29 3.26 1.13
CA TYR A 102 25.22 2.77 2.13
C TYR A 102 26.21 3.88 2.49
N GLU A 103 26.16 4.28 3.75
CA GLU A 103 27.16 5.15 4.36
C GLU A 103 28.18 4.27 5.09
N ASN A 104 29.49 4.50 4.88
CA ASN A 104 30.60 3.72 5.46
C ASN A 104 30.74 3.84 7.01
N ILE A 105 29.65 4.16 7.70
CA ILE A 105 29.57 4.42 9.14
C ILE A 105 29.35 3.11 9.91
N ILE A 106 28.63 2.15 9.33
CA ILE A 106 28.22 0.89 9.98
C ILE A 106 28.64 -0.27 9.10
N PRO A 107 29.11 -1.41 9.64
CA PRO A 107 29.45 -2.59 8.84
C PRO A 107 28.31 -3.02 7.88
N PRO A 108 28.61 -3.43 6.63
CA PRO A 108 27.58 -3.74 5.63
C PRO A 108 26.55 -4.77 6.09
N SER A 109 27.00 -5.79 6.83
CA SER A 109 26.11 -6.84 7.36
C SER A 109 25.08 -6.28 8.34
N LYS A 110 25.49 -5.37 9.23
CA LYS A 110 24.59 -4.71 10.19
C LYS A 110 23.64 -3.74 9.48
N ALA A 111 24.11 -3.03 8.46
CA ALA A 111 23.27 -2.16 7.64
C ALA A 111 22.16 -2.95 6.92
N ILE A 112 22.51 -4.09 6.32
CA ILE A 112 21.55 -4.97 5.65
C ILE A 112 20.54 -5.53 6.65
N LEU A 113 20.98 -6.07 7.79
CA LEU A 113 20.08 -6.60 8.82
C LEU A 113 19.14 -5.52 9.36
N GLY A 114 19.65 -4.33 9.63
CA GLY A 114 18.86 -3.18 10.06
C GLY A 114 17.78 -2.81 9.02
N ALA A 115 18.11 -2.84 7.73
CA ALA A 115 17.18 -2.53 6.64
C ALA A 115 16.03 -3.56 6.48
N PHE A 116 16.15 -4.78 7.02
CA PHE A 116 15.03 -5.72 7.08
C PHE A 116 14.08 -5.44 8.25
N VAL A 117 14.59 -4.86 9.34
CA VAL A 117 13.79 -4.48 10.52
C VAL A 117 13.11 -3.12 10.29
N PHE A 118 13.89 -2.14 9.82
CA PHE A 118 13.45 -0.80 9.47
C PHE A 118 13.72 -0.56 7.98
N PRO A 119 12.86 -1.10 7.09
CA PRO A 119 13.03 -0.93 5.66
C PRO A 119 12.91 0.53 5.25
N PHE A 120 13.50 0.86 4.09
CA PHE A 120 13.42 2.20 3.52
C PHE A 120 11.97 2.70 3.48
N TYR A 121 11.76 4.01 3.62
CA TYR A 121 10.48 4.61 4.06
C TYR A 121 9.26 4.25 3.20
N HIS A 122 9.42 3.82 1.94
CA HIS A 122 8.33 3.39 1.08
C HIS A 122 8.11 1.88 1.12
N LEU A 123 9.13 1.07 1.46
CA LEU A 123 9.14 -0.39 1.35
C LEU A 123 8.35 -1.14 2.43
N TRP A 124 7.88 -0.45 3.47
CA TRP A 124 7.12 -1.03 4.58
C TRP A 124 5.81 -1.72 4.17
N PHE A 125 5.20 -1.36 3.03
CA PHE A 125 3.89 -1.90 2.68
C PHE A 125 3.93 -3.42 2.49
N ILE A 126 5.05 -4.01 2.08
CA ILE A 126 5.18 -5.46 1.88
C ILE A 126 5.13 -6.25 3.20
N PRO A 127 5.99 -5.98 4.20
CA PRO A 127 5.90 -6.67 5.49
C PRO A 127 4.55 -6.41 6.19
N ALA A 128 4.00 -5.21 6.07
CA ALA A 128 2.67 -4.89 6.58
C ALA A 128 1.56 -5.69 5.88
N PHE A 129 1.58 -5.77 4.54
CA PHE A 129 0.63 -6.57 3.77
C PHE A 129 0.67 -8.05 4.16
N LEU A 130 1.88 -8.63 4.26
CA LEU A 130 2.04 -10.02 4.67
C LEU A 130 1.54 -10.27 6.09
N SER A 131 1.75 -9.32 7.02
CA SER A 131 1.25 -9.43 8.39
C SER A 131 -0.28 -9.40 8.45
N TRP A 132 -0.94 -8.54 7.67
CA TRP A 132 -2.41 -8.49 7.59
C TRP A 132 -3.00 -9.76 6.95
N VAL A 133 -2.37 -10.29 5.90
CA VAL A 133 -2.77 -11.58 5.30
C VAL A 133 -2.63 -12.72 6.30
N LEU A 134 -1.52 -12.76 7.05
CA LEU A 134 -1.29 -13.77 8.07
C LEU A 134 -2.31 -13.66 9.22
N LEU A 135 -2.57 -12.46 9.70
CA LEU A 135 -3.56 -12.20 10.74
C LEU A 135 -4.97 -12.62 10.29
N SER A 136 -5.34 -12.31 9.04
CA SER A 136 -6.59 -12.78 8.44
C SER A 136 -6.64 -14.31 8.32
N LEU A 137 -5.53 -14.96 7.96
CA LEU A 137 -5.45 -16.43 7.94
C LEU A 137 -5.69 -17.02 9.33
N ILE A 138 -5.04 -16.46 10.37
CA ILE A 138 -5.23 -16.90 11.76
C ILE A 138 -6.70 -16.79 12.16
N PHE A 139 -7.34 -15.67 11.89
CA PHE A 139 -8.77 -15.49 12.18
C PHE A 139 -9.67 -16.50 11.44
N LEU A 140 -9.38 -16.81 10.19
CA LEU A 140 -10.10 -17.85 9.45
C LEU A 140 -9.91 -19.24 10.06
N LYS A 141 -8.70 -19.58 10.55
CA LYS A 141 -8.43 -20.84 11.26
C LYS A 141 -9.16 -20.93 12.59
N LEU A 142 -9.31 -19.79 13.29
CA LEU A 142 -10.12 -19.65 14.49
C LEU A 142 -11.64 -19.62 14.20
N LYS A 143 -12.05 -19.78 12.93
CA LYS A 143 -13.45 -19.78 12.48
C LYS A 143 -14.22 -18.50 12.88
N THR A 144 -13.53 -17.37 13.00
CA THR A 144 -14.19 -16.10 13.33
C THR A 144 -14.99 -15.58 12.14
N SER A 145 -16.17 -15.02 12.41
CA SER A 145 -16.97 -14.37 11.37
C SER A 145 -16.30 -13.09 10.88
N ILE A 146 -16.58 -12.70 9.63
CA ILE A 146 -16.01 -11.48 9.04
C ILE A 146 -16.39 -10.21 9.82
N TRP A 147 -17.57 -10.20 10.46
CA TRP A 147 -18.01 -9.09 11.30
C TRP A 147 -17.17 -8.93 12.57
N ILE A 148 -16.86 -10.06 13.22
CA ILE A 148 -15.95 -10.06 14.38
C ILE A 148 -14.56 -9.58 13.94
N GLN A 149 -14.08 -10.03 12.77
CA GLN A 149 -12.79 -9.56 12.22
C GLN A 149 -12.80 -8.05 11.96
N LEU A 150 -13.92 -7.47 11.51
CA LEU A 150 -14.05 -6.02 11.33
C LEU A 150 -14.01 -5.27 12.66
N ILE A 151 -14.73 -5.73 13.68
CA ILE A 151 -14.74 -5.12 15.02
C ILE A 151 -13.33 -5.16 15.61
N ILE A 152 -12.66 -6.32 15.55
CA ILE A 152 -11.27 -6.47 15.99
C ILE A 152 -10.35 -5.57 15.15
N GLY A 153 -10.58 -5.50 13.84
CA GLY A 153 -9.83 -4.64 12.93
C GLY A 153 -9.93 -3.17 13.31
N ILE A 154 -11.13 -2.67 13.62
CA ILE A 154 -11.37 -1.31 14.12
C ILE A 154 -10.63 -1.10 15.43
N PHE A 155 -10.76 -2.02 16.39
CA PHE A 155 -10.11 -1.90 17.69
C PHE A 155 -8.57 -1.84 17.59
N ILE A 156 -7.96 -2.79 16.88
CA ILE A 156 -6.53 -2.78 16.59
C ILE A 156 -6.15 -1.48 15.89
N SER A 157 -6.92 -1.07 14.89
CA SER A 157 -6.54 0.08 14.08
C SER A 157 -6.57 1.39 14.87
N SER A 158 -7.62 1.58 15.65
CA SER A 158 -7.79 2.75 16.51
C SER A 158 -6.72 2.82 17.60
N ILE A 159 -6.44 1.71 18.29
CA ILE A 159 -5.40 1.68 19.34
C ILE A 159 -4.04 2.06 18.76
N PHE A 160 -3.61 1.39 17.70
CA PHE A 160 -2.29 1.67 17.14
C PHE A 160 -2.20 3.04 16.47
N LEU A 161 -3.31 3.61 15.99
CA LEU A 161 -3.33 4.99 15.52
C LEU A 161 -3.17 5.98 16.69
N ILE A 162 -3.86 5.75 17.81
CA ILE A 162 -3.68 6.54 19.03
C ILE A 162 -2.23 6.44 19.52
N LEU A 163 -1.65 5.24 19.60
CA LEU A 163 -0.25 5.07 20.00
C LEU A 163 0.70 5.81 19.05
N LYS A 164 0.43 5.83 17.75
CA LYS A 164 1.22 6.60 16.78
C LYS A 164 1.21 8.11 17.09
N TYR A 165 0.06 8.70 17.38
CA TYR A 165 -0.04 10.13 17.69
C TYR A 165 0.40 10.49 19.11
N PHE A 166 0.33 9.53 20.04
CA PHE A 166 0.66 9.75 21.44
C PHE A 166 1.72 8.74 21.92
N PRO A 167 2.99 8.87 21.50
CA PRO A 167 4.07 7.97 21.90
C PRO A 167 4.30 7.88 23.42
N LYS A 168 3.85 8.89 24.18
CA LYS A 168 3.88 8.92 25.65
C LYS A 168 3.25 7.69 26.31
N PHE A 169 2.38 6.95 25.62
CA PHE A 169 1.75 5.74 26.14
C PHE A 169 2.66 4.51 26.16
N TYR A 170 3.82 4.55 25.51
CA TYR A 170 4.76 3.41 25.48
C TYR A 170 6.23 3.82 25.60
N ASN A 171 6.52 5.10 25.87
CA ASN A 171 7.90 5.61 25.95
C ASN A 171 8.53 5.42 27.35
N ASP A 172 8.12 4.39 28.09
CA ASP A 172 8.54 4.15 29.48
C ASP A 172 9.93 3.50 29.58
N SER A 173 10.37 2.79 28.53
CA SER A 173 11.71 2.19 28.45
C SER A 173 12.18 2.08 26.99
N GLU A 174 13.51 2.02 26.81
CA GLU A 174 14.14 1.88 25.48
C GLU A 174 13.64 0.64 24.74
N THR A 175 13.52 -0.50 25.43
CA THR A 175 13.04 -1.76 24.85
C THR A 175 11.60 -1.64 24.36
N VAL A 176 10.71 -1.05 25.17
CA VAL A 176 9.30 -0.88 24.80
C VAL A 176 9.17 0.09 23.62
N ASN A 177 9.93 1.20 23.64
CA ASN A 177 9.98 2.14 22.53
C ASN A 177 10.46 1.48 21.23
N HIS A 178 11.52 0.67 21.28
CA HIS A 178 12.01 -0.05 20.11
C HIS A 178 10.98 -1.04 19.56
N ILE A 179 10.27 -1.78 20.42
CA ILE A 179 9.22 -2.74 19.99
C ILE A 179 8.06 -2.02 19.32
N PHE A 180 7.49 -0.98 19.95
CA PHE A 180 6.37 -0.24 19.39
C PHE A 180 6.79 0.56 18.15
N GLY A 181 7.99 1.14 18.14
CA GLY A 181 8.58 1.80 16.99
C GLY A 181 8.67 0.84 15.80
N PHE A 182 9.19 -0.37 15.99
CA PHE A 182 9.23 -1.40 14.96
C PHE A 182 7.82 -1.79 14.46
N ILE A 183 6.87 -2.05 15.37
CA ILE A 183 5.50 -2.43 15.00
C ILE A 183 4.80 -1.32 14.21
N LEU A 184 4.89 -0.08 14.68
CA LEU A 184 4.24 1.09 14.07
C LEU A 184 4.90 1.49 12.74
N HIS A 185 6.21 1.31 12.62
CA HIS A 185 6.96 1.62 11.40
C HIS A 185 6.75 0.56 10.32
N THR A 186 6.94 -0.72 10.67
CA THR A 186 7.09 -1.82 9.70
C THR A 186 5.80 -2.57 9.43
N PHE A 187 4.97 -2.84 10.45
CA PHE A 187 3.70 -3.58 10.26
C PHE A 187 2.48 -2.68 10.11
N ARG A 188 2.55 -1.44 10.61
CA ARG A 188 1.50 -0.41 10.50
C ARG A 188 0.08 -0.95 10.77
N PRO A 189 -0.16 -1.57 11.93
CA PRO A 189 -1.44 -2.22 12.25
C PRO A 189 -2.65 -1.28 12.22
N TYR A 190 -2.45 0.04 12.31
CA TYR A 190 -3.50 1.06 12.17
C TYR A 190 -4.20 1.09 10.80
N TYR A 191 -3.70 0.37 9.80
CA TYR A 191 -4.39 0.20 8.52
C TYR A 191 -5.17 -1.13 8.40
N TYR A 192 -5.07 -2.03 9.38
CA TYR A 192 -5.60 -3.39 9.27
C TYR A 192 -7.12 -3.40 9.01
N VAL A 193 -7.88 -2.45 9.58
CA VAL A 193 -9.32 -2.33 9.35
C VAL A 193 -9.66 -2.19 7.87
N PHE A 194 -8.90 -1.43 7.09
CA PHE A 194 -9.17 -1.23 5.67
C PHE A 194 -8.95 -2.52 4.88
N PHE A 195 -7.95 -3.31 5.26
CA PHE A 195 -7.71 -4.62 4.66
C PHE A 195 -8.88 -5.58 4.88
N VAL A 196 -9.38 -5.68 6.13
CA VAL A 196 -10.54 -6.52 6.46
C VAL A 196 -11.81 -5.98 5.81
N LEU A 197 -11.98 -4.66 5.73
CA LEU A 197 -13.08 -4.01 5.02
C LEU A 197 -13.10 -4.38 3.54
N GLY A 198 -11.94 -4.42 2.89
CA GLY A 198 -11.80 -4.94 1.53
C GLY A 198 -12.29 -6.39 1.40
N ILE A 199 -11.88 -7.28 2.30
CA ILE A 199 -12.32 -8.68 2.32
C ILE A 199 -13.84 -8.79 2.47
N TRP A 200 -14.41 -8.02 3.41
CA TRP A 200 -15.85 -7.97 3.64
C TRP A 200 -16.60 -7.45 2.41
N LEU A 201 -16.08 -6.38 1.79
CA LEU A 201 -16.66 -5.80 0.59
C LEU A 201 -16.64 -6.75 -0.60
N ARG A 202 -15.68 -7.66 -0.70
CA ARG A 202 -15.68 -8.69 -1.74
C ARG A 202 -16.87 -9.63 -1.61
N ARG A 203 -17.21 -10.04 -0.38
CA ARG A 203 -18.16 -11.13 -0.10
C ARG A 203 -19.63 -10.72 -0.18
N ALA A 204 -19.93 -9.45 0.07
CA ALA A 204 -21.31 -9.01 0.19
C ALA A 204 -21.73 -8.08 -0.96
N PHE A 205 -22.94 -8.32 -1.49
CA PHE A 205 -23.63 -7.39 -2.37
C PHE A 205 -24.39 -6.40 -1.49
N TRP A 206 -23.93 -5.16 -1.46
CA TRP A 206 -24.52 -4.12 -0.63
C TRP A 206 -25.38 -3.21 -1.48
N ASN A 207 -26.67 -3.12 -1.13
CA ASN A 207 -27.57 -2.15 -1.72
C ASN A 207 -27.60 -0.88 -0.85
N TYR A 208 -26.53 -0.09 -0.90
CA TYR A 208 -26.49 1.26 -0.30
C TYR A 208 -26.61 2.34 -1.37
N SER A 209 -27.08 3.52 -0.97
CA SER A 209 -27.14 4.69 -1.84
C SER A 209 -25.74 5.09 -2.33
N PHE A 210 -25.49 5.02 -3.63
CA PHE A 210 -24.20 5.41 -4.21
C PHE A 210 -23.94 6.91 -4.01
N SER A 211 -24.94 7.73 -4.30
CA SER A 211 -24.86 9.19 -4.18
C SER A 211 -24.67 9.64 -2.74
N GLY A 212 -25.38 9.02 -1.78
CA GLY A 212 -25.26 9.35 -0.36
C GLY A 212 -23.85 9.07 0.19
N ILE A 213 -23.27 7.91 -0.12
CA ILE A 213 -21.92 7.58 0.33
C ILE A 213 -20.87 8.45 -0.36
N THR A 214 -21.04 8.71 -1.66
CA THR A 214 -20.12 9.59 -2.41
C THR A 214 -20.14 11.01 -1.84
N LEU A 215 -21.32 11.56 -1.57
CA LEU A 215 -21.47 12.88 -0.93
C LEU A 215 -20.81 12.91 0.44
N PHE A 216 -21.02 11.88 1.26
CA PHE A 216 -20.38 11.77 2.57
C PHE A 216 -18.85 11.71 2.47
N SER A 217 -18.29 10.97 1.50
CA SER A 217 -16.84 10.97 1.23
C SER A 217 -16.32 12.36 0.85
N ILE A 218 -17.06 13.11 0.04
CA ILE A 218 -16.69 14.48 -0.35
C ILE A 218 -16.70 15.41 0.88
N LEU A 219 -17.72 15.30 1.74
CA LEU A 219 -17.80 16.08 2.99
C LEU A 219 -16.61 15.76 3.92
N CYS A 220 -16.29 14.48 4.11
CA CYS A 220 -15.13 14.09 4.90
C CYS A 220 -13.81 14.58 4.29
N PHE A 221 -13.69 14.60 2.95
CA PHE A 221 -12.52 15.16 2.26
C PHE A 221 -12.38 16.67 2.50
N GLY A 222 -13.50 17.41 2.50
CA GLY A 222 -13.51 18.81 2.94
C GLY A 222 -13.00 18.97 4.39
N GLY A 223 -13.37 18.04 5.27
CA GLY A 223 -12.84 17.95 6.62
C GLY A 223 -11.33 17.69 6.68
N VAL A 224 -10.79 16.83 5.80
CA VAL A 224 -9.33 16.63 5.66
C VAL A 224 -8.65 17.95 5.25
N ILE A 225 -9.17 18.66 4.25
CA ILE A 225 -8.61 19.96 3.83
C ILE A 225 -8.65 20.96 4.98
N TYR A 226 -9.75 21.03 5.72
CA TYR A 226 -9.87 21.91 6.89
C TYR A 226 -8.81 21.60 7.96
N LEU A 227 -8.55 20.32 8.25
CA LEU A 227 -7.59 19.89 9.25
C LEU A 227 -6.14 20.23 8.91
N PHE A 228 -5.80 20.35 7.62
CA PHE A 228 -4.49 20.87 7.21
C PHE A 228 -4.25 22.28 7.77
N PHE A 229 -5.27 23.14 7.73
CA PHE A 229 -5.17 24.52 8.24
C PHE A 229 -5.47 24.65 9.73
N LYS A 230 -6.22 23.71 10.29
CA LYS A 230 -6.67 23.70 11.69
C LYS A 230 -6.39 22.34 12.31
N ASN A 231 -5.16 22.17 12.78
CA ASN A 231 -4.70 20.92 13.36
C ASN A 231 -5.54 20.54 14.61
N SER A 232 -6.14 19.36 14.55
CA SER A 232 -6.78 18.71 15.69
C SER A 232 -6.64 17.20 15.55
N VAL A 233 -5.74 16.62 16.36
CA VAL A 233 -5.41 15.17 16.32
C VAL A 233 -6.66 14.30 16.52
N SER A 234 -7.52 14.66 17.48
CA SER A 234 -8.73 13.86 17.77
C SER A 234 -9.70 13.85 16.59
N ILE A 235 -9.89 15.00 15.94
CA ILE A 235 -10.77 15.12 14.78
C ILE A 235 -10.11 14.44 13.56
N GLU A 236 -8.79 14.53 13.41
CA GLU A 236 -8.03 13.85 12.37
C GLU A 236 -8.20 12.34 12.41
N ILE A 237 -8.09 11.73 13.58
CA ILE A 237 -8.30 10.28 13.75
C ILE A 237 -9.71 9.87 13.30
N VAL A 238 -10.74 10.62 13.70
CA VAL A 238 -12.14 10.32 13.36
C VAL A 238 -12.37 10.50 11.86
N ILE A 239 -11.96 11.65 11.30
CA ILE A 239 -12.12 11.95 9.88
C ILE A 239 -11.34 10.95 9.03
N PHE A 240 -10.14 10.53 9.45
CA PHE A 240 -9.33 9.55 8.74
C PHE A 240 -10.09 8.23 8.52
N PHE A 241 -10.76 7.70 9.55
CA PHE A 241 -11.55 6.47 9.38
C PHE A 241 -12.82 6.72 8.57
N LEU A 242 -13.60 7.77 8.86
CA LEU A 242 -14.86 8.06 8.16
C LEU A 242 -14.65 8.32 6.66
N PHE A 243 -13.64 9.12 6.32
CA PHE A 243 -13.28 9.43 4.95
C PHE A 243 -12.89 8.17 4.19
N ASN A 244 -11.95 7.39 4.72
CA ASN A 244 -11.41 6.24 4.01
C ASN A 244 -12.40 5.07 3.93
N PHE A 245 -13.24 4.89 4.95
CA PHE A 245 -14.31 3.89 4.92
C PHE A 245 -15.32 4.20 3.81
N SER A 246 -15.81 5.43 3.77
CA SER A 246 -16.78 5.86 2.75
C SER A 246 -16.17 5.92 1.35
N LEU A 247 -14.92 6.35 1.23
CA LEU A 247 -14.22 6.39 -0.05
C LEU A 247 -13.99 4.99 -0.60
N LEU A 248 -13.60 4.03 0.23
CA LEU A 248 -13.42 2.64 -0.20
C LEU A 248 -14.74 2.02 -0.66
N LEU A 249 -15.86 2.31 0.03
CA LEU A 249 -17.19 1.90 -0.41
C LEU A 249 -17.52 2.46 -1.80
N THR A 250 -17.32 3.76 -1.99
CA THR A 250 -17.53 4.44 -3.28
C THR A 250 -16.69 3.79 -4.38
N VAL A 251 -15.38 3.62 -4.15
CA VAL A 251 -14.45 3.02 -5.12
C VAL A 251 -14.82 1.58 -5.45
N VAL A 252 -15.17 0.75 -4.47
CA VAL A 252 -15.58 -0.64 -4.74
C VAL A 252 -16.90 -0.69 -5.52
N LYS A 253 -17.84 0.22 -5.26
CA LYS A 253 -19.07 0.30 -6.04
C LYS A 253 -18.78 0.69 -7.49
N VAL A 254 -17.90 1.67 -7.72
CA VAL A 254 -17.44 2.06 -9.06
C VAL A 254 -16.78 0.87 -9.78
N ILE A 255 -15.92 0.12 -9.09
CA ILE A 255 -15.27 -1.09 -9.62
C ILE A 255 -16.31 -2.13 -10.06
N ARG A 256 -17.32 -2.38 -9.22
CA ARG A 256 -18.36 -3.38 -9.50
C ARG A 256 -19.28 -3.01 -10.64
N LEU A 257 -19.55 -1.71 -10.79
CA LEU A 257 -20.32 -1.16 -11.90
C LEU A 257 -19.47 -0.97 -13.17
N ASN A 258 -18.17 -1.27 -13.10
CA ASN A 258 -17.19 -1.12 -14.18
C ASN A 258 -17.22 0.27 -14.86
N LEU A 259 -17.33 1.34 -14.07
CA LEU A 259 -17.55 2.70 -14.58
C LEU A 259 -16.26 3.43 -14.98
N MET A 260 -15.09 2.78 -14.94
CA MET A 260 -13.81 3.45 -15.22
C MET A 260 -13.43 3.40 -16.69
N ALA A 261 -12.76 4.45 -17.15
CA ALA A 261 -12.27 4.58 -18.52
C ALA A 261 -11.11 3.61 -18.79
N GLN A 262 -11.06 3.07 -20.02
CA GLN A 262 -10.01 2.16 -20.47
C GLN A 262 -8.74 2.90 -20.89
N VAL A 263 -8.05 3.51 -19.92
CA VAL A 263 -6.78 4.20 -20.17
C VAL A 263 -5.63 3.18 -20.12
N THR A 264 -5.11 2.80 -21.28
CA THR A 264 -4.11 1.72 -21.43
C THR A 264 -2.87 1.89 -20.54
N ILE A 265 -2.35 3.12 -20.43
CA ILE A 265 -1.15 3.38 -19.62
C ILE A 265 -1.42 3.21 -18.13
N ILE A 266 -2.56 3.69 -17.63
CA ILE A 266 -2.94 3.57 -16.21
C ILE A 266 -3.19 2.10 -15.87
N HIS A 267 -3.88 1.37 -16.75
CA HIS A 267 -4.04 -0.08 -16.60
C HIS A 267 -2.69 -0.79 -16.53
N TRP A 268 -1.77 -0.47 -17.43
CA TRP A 268 -0.43 -1.07 -17.44
C TRP A 268 0.32 -0.81 -16.12
N ILE A 269 0.29 0.43 -15.61
CA ILE A 269 0.85 0.77 -14.29
C ILE A 269 0.18 -0.06 -13.20
N GLY A 270 -1.16 -0.22 -13.25
CA GLY A 270 -1.91 -1.01 -12.29
C GLY A 270 -1.56 -2.50 -12.29
N VAL A 271 -1.32 -3.08 -13.46
CA VAL A 271 -0.84 -4.47 -13.60
C VAL A 271 0.56 -4.62 -13.00
N ASN A 272 1.44 -3.66 -13.28
CA ASN A 272 2.85 -3.67 -12.89
C ASN A 272 3.10 -2.92 -11.57
N SER A 273 2.06 -2.75 -10.75
CA SER A 273 2.09 -1.86 -9.58
C SER A 273 3.20 -2.21 -8.60
N LEU A 274 3.50 -3.50 -8.41
CA LEU A 274 4.55 -3.95 -7.48
C LEU A 274 5.95 -3.52 -7.95
N ALA A 275 6.26 -3.71 -9.23
CA ALA A 275 7.55 -3.34 -9.80
C ALA A 275 7.81 -1.83 -9.65
N ILE A 276 6.81 -1.04 -10.02
CA ILE A 276 6.87 0.42 -9.93
C ILE A 276 7.00 0.85 -8.46
N TYR A 277 6.14 0.32 -7.59
CA TYR A 277 6.20 0.61 -6.15
C TYR A 277 7.60 0.32 -5.56
N LEU A 278 8.21 -0.82 -5.88
CA LEU A 278 9.52 -1.18 -5.31
C LEU A 278 10.62 -0.18 -5.73
N TRP A 279 10.63 0.26 -6.99
CA TRP A 279 11.81 0.89 -7.57
C TRP A 279 11.68 2.39 -7.89
N HIS A 280 10.48 2.98 -7.85
CA HIS A 280 10.26 4.39 -8.20
C HIS A 280 10.95 5.40 -7.27
N VAL A 281 11.44 5.00 -6.10
CA VAL A 281 12.20 5.93 -5.23
C VAL A 281 13.65 6.05 -5.68
N LEU A 282 14.18 5.10 -6.48
CA LEU A 282 15.56 5.15 -6.95
C LEU A 282 15.89 6.44 -7.72
N PRO A 283 15.11 6.90 -8.72
CA PRO A 283 15.43 8.13 -9.44
C PRO A 283 15.40 9.36 -8.54
N ILE A 284 14.43 9.42 -7.61
CA ILE A 284 14.32 10.48 -6.61
C ILE A 284 15.58 10.53 -5.73
N THR A 285 15.97 9.40 -5.15
CA THR A 285 17.13 9.31 -4.27
C THR A 285 18.45 9.56 -5.01
N ALA A 286 18.61 9.03 -6.23
CA ALA A 286 19.79 9.28 -7.05
C ALA A 286 19.99 10.79 -7.31
N TYR A 287 18.90 11.48 -7.67
CA TYR A 287 18.95 12.93 -7.88
C TYR A 287 19.27 13.69 -6.58
N LYS A 288 18.60 13.34 -5.48
CA LYS A 288 18.85 13.96 -4.15
C LYS A 288 20.32 13.84 -3.73
N ASN A 289 20.93 12.67 -3.96
CA ASN A 289 22.30 12.41 -3.54
C ASN A 289 23.33 13.10 -4.44
N TRP A 290 23.02 13.32 -5.73
CA TRP A 290 23.97 13.89 -6.69
C TRP A 290 23.87 15.40 -6.86
N VAL A 291 22.65 15.95 -6.81
CA VAL A 291 22.38 17.37 -7.09
C VAL A 291 21.88 18.11 -5.86
N GLY A 292 21.13 17.44 -4.98
CA GLY A 292 20.49 18.07 -3.82
C GLY A 292 19.10 18.63 -4.11
N ILE A 293 18.53 19.34 -3.12
CA ILE A 293 17.14 19.84 -3.14
C ILE A 293 17.03 21.36 -2.99
N ASP A 294 18.14 22.08 -3.10
CA ASP A 294 18.20 23.53 -2.82
C ASP A 294 17.30 24.34 -3.78
N ASN A 295 17.25 23.96 -5.06
CA ASN A 295 16.32 24.53 -6.02
C ASN A 295 15.15 23.57 -6.26
N LEU A 296 14.05 23.78 -5.53
CA LEU A 296 12.85 22.94 -5.62
C LEU A 296 12.21 22.91 -7.01
N GLN A 297 12.21 24.02 -7.74
CA GLN A 297 11.65 24.04 -9.10
C GLN A 297 12.45 23.14 -10.04
N HIS A 298 13.78 23.27 -10.01
CA HIS A 298 14.68 22.42 -10.77
C HIS A 298 14.55 20.95 -10.37
N PHE A 299 14.53 20.69 -9.06
CA PHE A 299 14.30 19.35 -8.50
C PHE A 299 13.01 18.73 -9.04
N TYR A 300 11.87 19.44 -8.97
CA TYR A 300 10.61 18.89 -9.44
C TYR A 300 10.63 18.59 -10.94
N ILE A 301 11.09 19.51 -11.77
CA ILE A 301 11.15 19.31 -13.22
C ILE A 301 11.98 18.08 -13.57
N VAL A 302 13.21 18.00 -13.04
CA VAL A 302 14.12 16.91 -13.37
C VAL A 302 13.61 15.58 -12.82
N VAL A 303 13.16 15.54 -11.57
CA VAL A 303 12.66 14.30 -10.96
C VAL A 303 11.40 13.79 -11.67
N PHE A 304 10.46 14.66 -12.07
CA PHE A 304 9.32 14.23 -12.88
C PHE A 304 9.75 13.63 -14.23
N MET A 305 10.74 14.23 -14.90
CA MET A 305 11.30 13.67 -16.14
C MET A 305 11.97 12.31 -15.89
N LEU A 306 12.72 12.18 -14.79
CA LEU A 306 13.37 10.93 -14.39
C LEU A 306 12.34 9.84 -14.05
N GLU A 307 11.22 10.17 -13.41
CA GLU A 307 10.13 9.22 -13.13
C GLU A 307 9.43 8.75 -14.41
N ILE A 308 9.22 9.64 -15.38
CA ILE A 308 8.68 9.26 -16.69
C ILE A 308 9.66 8.33 -17.42
N LEU A 309 10.94 8.67 -17.44
CA LEU A 309 11.99 7.83 -18.01
C LEU A 309 12.05 6.46 -17.30
N PHE A 310 11.96 6.45 -15.97
CA PHE A 310 11.90 5.24 -15.16
C PHE A 310 10.73 4.34 -15.57
N ILE A 311 9.52 4.89 -15.72
CA ILE A 311 8.35 4.12 -16.19
C ILE A 311 8.61 3.48 -17.57
N ILE A 312 9.23 4.23 -18.49
CA ILE A 312 9.60 3.72 -19.82
C ILE A 312 10.63 2.58 -19.71
N ILE A 313 11.66 2.75 -18.88
CA ILE A 313 12.69 1.73 -18.63
C ILE A 313 12.07 0.47 -18.03
N ILE A 314 11.26 0.59 -16.98
CA ILE A 314 10.57 -0.55 -16.36
C ILE A 314 9.74 -1.28 -17.43
N ARG A 315 9.03 -0.56 -18.30
CA ARG A 315 8.25 -1.17 -19.38
C ARG A 315 9.08 -1.99 -20.38
N GLN A 316 10.34 -1.64 -20.60
CA GLN A 316 11.23 -2.47 -21.41
C GLN A 316 11.77 -3.65 -20.59
N LEU A 317 12.14 -3.43 -19.34
CA LEU A 317 12.67 -4.46 -18.45
C LEU A 317 11.66 -5.57 -18.14
N THR A 318 10.35 -5.28 -18.13
CA THR A 318 9.31 -6.31 -17.97
C THR A 318 9.29 -7.34 -19.10
N LYS A 319 9.86 -7.01 -20.28
CA LYS A 319 10.03 -7.97 -21.38
C LYS A 319 11.12 -9.01 -21.10
N ILE A 320 12.04 -8.72 -20.18
CA ILE A 320 13.13 -9.64 -19.80
C ILE A 320 12.60 -10.61 -18.74
N ARG A 321 12.42 -11.87 -19.13
CA ARG A 321 11.80 -12.91 -18.29
C ARG A 321 12.42 -13.05 -16.89
N PHE A 322 13.74 -12.97 -16.79
CA PHE A 322 14.45 -13.06 -15.50
C PHE A 322 14.05 -11.92 -14.56
N ILE A 323 14.18 -10.67 -15.03
CA ILE A 323 13.83 -9.47 -14.26
C ILE A 323 12.34 -9.49 -13.89
N ASN A 324 11.49 -9.80 -14.87
CA ASN A 324 10.05 -9.89 -14.70
C ASN A 324 9.65 -10.85 -13.57
N ASN A 325 10.26 -12.04 -13.51
CA ASN A 325 9.90 -13.06 -12.54
C ASN A 325 10.48 -12.83 -11.15
N TYR A 326 11.75 -12.43 -11.05
CA TYR A 326 12.48 -12.42 -9.78
C TYR A 326 12.63 -11.02 -9.16
N VAL A 327 12.81 -9.99 -9.99
CA VAL A 327 13.00 -8.60 -9.52
C VAL A 327 11.66 -7.88 -9.40
N PHE A 328 10.70 -8.21 -10.26
CA PHE A 328 9.36 -7.58 -10.30
C PHE A 328 8.23 -8.46 -9.77
N GLY A 329 8.49 -9.76 -9.55
CA GLY A 329 7.51 -10.69 -8.95
C GLY A 329 6.36 -11.13 -9.86
N MET A 330 6.47 -10.93 -11.18
CA MET A 330 5.42 -11.20 -12.16
C MET A 330 5.45 -12.63 -12.70
N ILE A 331 5.36 -13.60 -11.79
CA ILE A 331 5.39 -15.02 -12.16
C ILE A 331 4.03 -15.48 -12.70
N GLY A 332 4.03 -15.84 -13.98
CA GLY A 332 2.89 -16.47 -14.65
C GLY A 332 2.08 -15.54 -15.56
N THR A 333 2.50 -14.29 -15.78
CA THR A 333 2.01 -13.49 -16.90
C THR A 333 2.73 -13.98 -18.17
N LYS A 334 2.19 -15.03 -18.79
CA LYS A 334 2.52 -15.31 -20.19
C LYS A 334 1.95 -14.15 -21.01
N ASN A 335 2.82 -13.45 -21.75
CA ASN A 335 2.40 -12.70 -22.94
C ASN A 335 1.82 -13.67 -23.95
#